data_AF-I0TCV6-F1
#
_entry.id   AF-I0TCV6-F1
#
_cell.length_a   1.000
_cell.length_b   1.000
_cell.length_c   1.000
_cell.angle_alpha   90.00
_cell.angle_beta   90.00
_cell.angle_gamma   90.00
#
_symmetry.space_group_name_H-M   'P 1'
#
loop_
_entity.id
_entity.type
_entity.pdbx_description
1 polymer ?
#
loop_
_entity_poly.entity_id
_entity_poly.type
_entity_poly.pdbx_seq_one_letter_code
_entity_poly.pdbx_strand_id
1 'polypeptide(L)'
;MNGSTFTPDAGTSNQLFLMRGKTYTFVCFNDDVVANGESLEVSLDKAATARIGRQTVTTGTTWAQETVKIISKHAGVRVRTQIQAQKHTVKDFKAKFLSNSTNIPNKVSYNPVTGVYTTLSTAALAASENNSPNSTEARYTASGYGKNFSYTSTAPFHYLLPGTDAKNLKMDISEGQIFWKNMEGSINSLVSAGKVLEANGTYTIAVKIKPYFTYLFSDGTTGLLHKNPGKTPVGVVVDPVNHLAAAIEEVGNGTKYKFAVEKYRSVPTSTVQVSNSDLTIDANQYLAQFATSGYDETWNASYTSSNVTGDKVKGNNPDFPAFYAAGRFRPSVALSGTLASKKWFLPSQQDYFHAYDLLGFAQDIMLIGSLTQRYRWYGYLFEKAFTDAGGKSFMTTEQNGYYWTSTAHSGGSRFWPIARELYFPSNHSPFEYKVRAFVLY
;
A
#
# COMPACT_ATOMS: atom_id res chain seq x y z
N MET A 1 -33.63 -19.80 13.14
CA MET A 1 -34.72 -19.94 14.13
C MET A 1 -34.21 -19.45 15.48
N ASN A 2 -34.84 -18.42 16.04
CA ASN A 2 -34.72 -18.10 17.47
C ASN A 2 -35.75 -18.96 18.24
N GLY A 3 -35.62 -20.29 18.13
CA GLY A 3 -36.41 -21.22 18.92
C GLY A 3 -35.68 -21.45 20.23
N SER A 4 -36.19 -20.89 21.33
CA SER A 4 -35.59 -21.04 22.67
C SER A 4 -35.82 -22.43 23.29
N THR A 5 -36.57 -23.31 22.61
CA THR A 5 -37.04 -24.58 23.15
C THR A 5 -37.10 -25.63 22.03
N PHE A 6 -36.56 -26.82 22.29
CA PHE A 6 -36.75 -27.99 21.43
C PHE A 6 -38.13 -28.57 21.71
N THR A 7 -38.92 -28.75 20.66
CA THR A 7 -40.23 -29.41 20.75
C THR A 7 -40.09 -30.83 20.23
N PRO A 8 -40.47 -31.86 21.02
CA PRO A 8 -40.50 -33.24 20.56
C PRO A 8 -41.50 -33.41 19.40
N ASP A 9 -41.28 -34.39 18.53
CA ASP A 9 -42.24 -34.73 17.48
C ASP A 9 -43.56 -35.21 18.09
N ALA A 10 -44.65 -35.03 17.34
CA ALA A 10 -45.97 -35.48 17.77
C ALA A 10 -45.95 -36.98 18.14
N GLY A 11 -46.41 -37.30 19.34
CA GLY A 11 -46.41 -38.67 19.87
C GLY A 11 -45.14 -39.07 20.62
N THR A 12 -44.14 -38.20 20.73
CA THR A 12 -42.94 -38.43 21.58
C THR A 12 -43.02 -37.67 22.90
N SER A 13 -42.42 -38.24 23.95
CA SER A 13 -42.40 -37.62 25.29
C SER A 13 -41.70 -36.27 25.26
N ASN A 14 -42.24 -35.28 25.98
CA ASN A 14 -41.60 -33.98 26.18
C ASN A 14 -40.53 -33.98 27.29
N GLN A 15 -40.22 -35.14 27.85
CA GLN A 15 -39.24 -35.34 28.91
C GLN A 15 -38.37 -36.56 28.62
N LEU A 16 -37.09 -36.45 28.97
CA LEU A 16 -36.14 -37.56 29.01
C LEU A 16 -35.99 -38.02 30.47
N PHE A 17 -36.23 -39.31 30.73
CA PHE A 17 -36.02 -39.89 32.06
C PHE A 17 -34.57 -40.35 32.20
N LEU A 18 -33.84 -39.75 33.13
CA LEU A 18 -32.42 -40.02 33.36
C LEU A 18 -32.19 -40.49 34.80
N MET A 19 -31.17 -41.31 35.00
CA MET A 19 -30.76 -41.70 36.35
C MET A 19 -30.17 -40.50 37.08
N ARG A 20 -30.40 -40.46 38.40
CA ARG A 20 -29.96 -39.36 39.25
C ARG A 20 -28.53 -39.52 39.72
N GLY A 21 -27.88 -38.38 39.97
CA GLY A 21 -26.46 -38.32 40.32
C GLY A 21 -25.55 -38.89 39.23
N LYS A 22 -25.97 -38.85 37.96
CA LYS A 22 -25.20 -39.35 36.81
C LYS A 22 -24.87 -38.22 35.85
N THR A 23 -23.72 -38.32 35.20
CA THR A 23 -23.28 -37.38 34.18
C THR A 23 -23.69 -37.86 32.80
N TYR A 24 -24.37 -36.99 32.06
CA TYR A 24 -24.82 -37.23 30.70
C TYR A 24 -24.23 -36.18 29.76
N THR A 25 -23.93 -36.57 28.53
CA THR A 25 -23.62 -35.64 27.44
C THR A 25 -24.77 -35.64 26.46
N PHE A 26 -25.41 -34.50 26.32
CA PHE A 26 -26.47 -34.25 25.35
C PHE A 26 -25.87 -33.67 24.09
N VAL A 27 -26.37 -34.16 22.95
CA VAL A 27 -25.94 -33.73 21.63
C VAL A 27 -27.18 -33.43 20.82
N CYS A 28 -27.18 -32.30 20.11
CA CYS A 28 -28.22 -31.95 19.16
C CYS A 28 -27.60 -31.42 17.87
N PHE A 29 -28.29 -31.61 16.75
CA PHE A 29 -27.85 -31.15 15.44
C PHE A 29 -29.07 -30.87 14.54
N ASN A 30 -28.87 -30.09 13.48
CA ASN A 30 -29.93 -29.83 12.49
C ASN A 30 -29.83 -30.77 11.29
N ASP A 31 -30.81 -30.70 10.38
CA ASP A 31 -30.95 -31.58 9.20
C ASP A 31 -29.77 -31.53 8.21
N ASP A 32 -28.86 -30.58 8.36
CA ASP A 32 -27.63 -30.48 7.56
C ASP A 32 -26.46 -31.30 8.12
N VAL A 33 -26.69 -32.06 9.20
CA VAL A 33 -25.74 -32.97 9.83
C VAL A 33 -26.29 -34.39 9.75
N VAL A 34 -25.46 -35.34 9.31
CA VAL A 34 -25.87 -36.74 9.13
C VAL A 34 -25.33 -37.58 10.29
N ALA A 35 -26.20 -38.29 10.99
CA ALA A 35 -25.76 -39.29 11.96
C ALA A 35 -25.27 -40.56 11.23
N ASN A 36 -24.06 -41.01 11.56
CA ASN A 36 -23.47 -42.24 11.03
C ASN A 36 -22.87 -43.06 12.19
N GLY A 37 -23.64 -44.01 12.69
CA GLY A 37 -23.30 -44.74 13.92
C GLY A 37 -23.16 -43.79 15.11
N GLU A 38 -21.98 -43.80 15.75
CA GLU A 38 -21.66 -42.95 16.90
C GLU A 38 -21.10 -41.57 16.51
N SER A 39 -21.00 -41.26 15.22
CA SER A 39 -20.42 -40.00 14.71
C SER A 39 -21.43 -39.14 13.98
N LEU A 40 -21.14 -37.84 13.90
CA LEU A 40 -21.92 -36.86 13.13
C LEU A 40 -21.09 -36.35 11.96
N GLU A 41 -21.59 -36.49 10.73
CA GLU A 41 -20.88 -36.12 9.52
C GLU A 41 -21.41 -34.81 8.92
N VAL A 42 -20.50 -33.98 8.41
CA VAL A 42 -20.82 -32.72 7.74
C VAL A 42 -20.05 -32.62 6.43
N SER A 43 -20.78 -32.36 5.35
CA SER A 43 -20.23 -32.11 4.01
C SER A 43 -19.98 -30.62 3.79
N LEU A 44 -19.05 -30.27 2.88
CA LEU A 44 -18.62 -28.89 2.66
C LEU A 44 -19.76 -27.96 2.19
N ASP A 45 -20.68 -28.46 1.37
CA ASP A 45 -21.87 -27.72 0.91
C ASP A 45 -22.81 -27.33 2.06
N LYS A 46 -22.69 -28.00 3.21
CA LYS A 46 -23.45 -27.75 4.45
C LYS A 46 -22.70 -26.90 5.46
N ALA A 47 -21.45 -26.52 5.21
CA ALA A 47 -20.61 -25.78 6.14
C ALA A 47 -21.23 -24.44 6.62
N ALA A 48 -22.05 -23.81 5.80
CA ALA A 48 -22.71 -22.54 6.13
C ALA A 48 -23.82 -22.68 7.18
N THR A 49 -24.52 -23.83 7.21
CA THR A 49 -25.79 -23.98 7.94
C THR A 49 -25.76 -25.09 8.99
N ALA A 50 -24.93 -26.12 8.82
CA ALA A 50 -24.77 -27.22 9.76
C ALA A 50 -24.43 -26.70 11.17
N ARG A 51 -25.21 -27.15 12.16
CA ARG A 51 -24.98 -26.81 13.56
C ARG A 51 -24.98 -28.05 14.44
N ILE A 52 -24.06 -28.06 15.40
CA ILE A 52 -23.93 -29.11 16.41
C ILE A 52 -23.86 -28.45 17.78
N GLY A 53 -24.71 -28.91 18.70
CA GLY A 53 -24.67 -28.58 20.12
C GLY A 53 -24.21 -29.78 20.92
N ARG A 54 -23.36 -29.54 21.92
CA ARG A 54 -22.88 -30.55 22.86
C ARG A 54 -22.85 -29.94 24.26
N GLN A 55 -23.45 -30.62 25.23
CA GLN A 55 -23.49 -30.17 26.62
C GLN A 55 -23.38 -31.37 27.56
N THR A 56 -22.45 -31.29 28.51
CA THR A 56 -22.34 -32.27 29.60
C THR A 56 -23.00 -31.70 30.85
N VAL A 57 -23.89 -32.48 31.48
CA VAL A 57 -24.61 -32.11 32.71
C VAL A 57 -24.62 -33.30 33.65
N THR A 58 -24.45 -33.04 34.94
CA THR A 58 -24.69 -34.03 36.00
C THR A 58 -26.08 -33.80 36.57
N THR A 59 -26.93 -34.83 36.53
CA THR A 59 -28.28 -34.77 37.09
C THR A 59 -28.22 -34.63 38.60
N GLY A 60 -29.15 -33.87 39.17
CA GLY A 60 -29.33 -33.74 40.61
C GLY A 60 -29.62 -35.09 41.28
N THR A 61 -29.53 -35.10 42.61
CA THR A 61 -29.83 -36.28 43.43
C THR A 61 -31.31 -36.33 43.86
N THR A 62 -32.07 -35.25 43.65
CA THR A 62 -33.48 -35.12 44.03
C THR A 62 -34.42 -35.36 42.84
N TRP A 63 -35.71 -35.61 43.09
CA TRP A 63 -36.73 -35.88 42.05
C TRP A 63 -37.20 -34.62 41.29
N ALA A 64 -36.34 -33.61 41.11
CA ALA A 64 -36.72 -32.36 40.45
C ALA A 64 -36.60 -32.46 38.93
N GLN A 65 -37.50 -31.80 38.20
CA GLN A 65 -37.34 -31.58 36.77
C GLN A 65 -36.22 -30.57 36.52
N GLU A 66 -35.30 -30.91 35.63
CA GLU A 66 -34.16 -30.06 35.27
C GLU A 66 -34.22 -29.64 33.80
N THR A 67 -33.83 -28.39 33.53
CA THR A 67 -33.73 -27.85 32.18
C THR A 67 -32.28 -27.91 31.72
N VAL A 68 -32.01 -28.63 30.62
CA VAL A 68 -30.70 -28.67 29.99
C VAL A 68 -30.62 -27.64 28.86
N LYS A 69 -29.75 -26.64 29.02
CA LYS A 69 -29.46 -25.67 27.97
C LYS A 69 -28.33 -26.19 27.07
N ILE A 70 -28.60 -26.33 25.78
CA ILE A 70 -27.60 -26.72 24.78
C ILE A 70 -27.37 -25.55 23.82
N ILE A 71 -26.11 -25.14 23.65
CA ILE A 71 -25.73 -24.10 22.68
C ILE A 71 -25.27 -24.79 21.41
N SER A 72 -26.06 -24.66 20.35
CA SER A 72 -25.71 -25.16 19.03
C SER A 72 -24.81 -24.17 18.30
N LYS A 73 -23.64 -24.63 17.84
CA LYS A 73 -22.62 -23.82 17.14
C LYS A 73 -22.49 -24.28 15.69
N HIS A 74 -21.97 -23.41 14.81
CA HIS A 74 -21.69 -23.81 13.42
C HIS A 74 -20.64 -24.91 13.39
N ALA A 75 -20.92 -25.97 12.64
CA ALA A 75 -19.94 -27.03 12.40
C ALA A 75 -18.85 -26.59 11.41
N GLY A 76 -19.21 -25.73 10.45
CA GLY A 76 -18.28 -25.11 9.52
C GLY A 76 -17.54 -23.90 10.10
N VAL A 77 -16.67 -23.34 9.27
CA VAL A 77 -15.92 -22.10 9.49
C VAL A 77 -16.24 -21.12 8.36
N ARG A 78 -16.26 -19.82 8.67
CA ARG A 78 -16.36 -18.78 7.65
C ARG A 78 -15.06 -17.99 7.51
N VAL A 79 -14.68 -17.72 6.27
CA VAL A 79 -13.49 -16.98 5.88
C VAL A 79 -13.86 -15.92 4.87
N ARG A 80 -13.26 -14.73 4.96
CA ARG A 80 -13.35 -13.71 3.90
C ARG A 80 -11.99 -13.10 3.63
N THR A 81 -11.80 -12.53 2.45
CA THR A 81 -10.63 -11.70 2.14
C THR A 81 -10.95 -10.22 2.35
N GLN A 82 -9.96 -9.47 2.80
CA GLN A 82 -10.01 -8.01 2.84
C GLN A 82 -8.75 -7.45 2.22
N ILE A 83 -8.89 -6.78 1.08
CA ILE A 83 -7.80 -6.00 0.48
C ILE A 83 -7.58 -4.79 1.37
N GLN A 84 -6.32 -4.55 1.74
CA GLN A 84 -5.91 -3.39 2.52
C GLN A 84 -4.81 -2.62 1.79
N ALA A 85 -4.93 -1.30 1.73
CA ALA A 85 -4.04 -0.44 0.97
C ALA A 85 -3.66 0.82 1.73
N GLN A 86 -2.47 1.36 1.42
CA GLN A 86 -2.01 2.66 1.92
C GLN A 86 -2.50 3.84 1.05
N LYS A 87 -2.98 3.57 -0.17
CA LYS A 87 -3.58 4.55 -1.09
C LYS A 87 -5.03 4.19 -1.37
N HIS A 88 -5.88 5.20 -1.60
CA HIS A 88 -7.25 4.98 -2.04
C HIS A 88 -7.30 4.15 -3.32
N THR A 89 -8.24 3.22 -3.35
CA THR A 89 -8.64 2.44 -4.51
C THR A 89 -9.64 3.25 -5.34
N VAL A 90 -9.72 2.97 -6.64
CA VAL A 90 -10.52 3.78 -7.57
C VAL A 90 -11.62 3.00 -8.27
N LYS A 91 -11.64 1.67 -8.10
CA LYS A 91 -12.64 0.75 -8.64
C LYS A 91 -12.87 -0.41 -7.68
N ASP A 92 -14.01 -1.06 -7.83
CA ASP A 92 -14.31 -2.33 -7.20
C ASP A 92 -13.30 -3.41 -7.64
N PHE A 93 -13.12 -4.43 -6.79
CA PHE A 93 -12.32 -5.60 -7.13
C PHE A 93 -13.22 -6.74 -7.58
N LYS A 94 -12.85 -7.37 -8.69
CA LYS A 94 -13.43 -8.66 -9.10
C LYS A 94 -12.39 -9.75 -8.94
N ALA A 95 -12.80 -10.82 -8.28
CA ALA A 95 -11.91 -11.92 -7.98
C ALA A 95 -12.65 -13.24 -7.81
N LYS A 96 -11.89 -14.33 -7.82
CA LYS A 96 -12.32 -15.67 -7.42
C LYS A 96 -11.55 -16.14 -6.20
N PHE A 97 -12.25 -16.83 -5.30
CA PHE A 97 -11.68 -17.52 -4.15
C PHE A 97 -11.70 -19.03 -4.40
N LEU A 98 -10.58 -19.69 -4.11
CA LEU A 98 -10.37 -21.10 -4.44
C LEU A 98 -9.15 -21.64 -3.69
N SER A 99 -8.81 -22.90 -3.92
CA SER A 99 -7.60 -23.50 -3.35
C SER A 99 -6.47 -23.63 -4.37
N ASN A 100 -5.24 -23.73 -3.85
CA ASN A 100 -4.04 -24.09 -4.60
C ASN A 100 -3.68 -25.58 -4.48
N SER A 101 -4.51 -26.36 -3.79
CA SER A 101 -4.29 -27.79 -3.52
C SER A 101 -5.62 -28.53 -3.42
N THR A 102 -5.54 -29.86 -3.42
CA THR A 102 -6.67 -30.78 -3.17
C THR A 102 -6.88 -31.09 -1.69
N ASN A 103 -6.12 -30.47 -0.80
CA ASN A 103 -6.11 -30.75 0.64
C ASN A 103 -7.11 -29.88 1.42
N ILE A 104 -8.27 -29.58 0.83
CA ILE A 104 -9.35 -28.89 1.52
C ILE A 104 -10.35 -29.95 2.00
N PRO A 105 -10.65 -30.04 3.31
CA PRO A 105 -11.68 -30.94 3.82
C PRO A 105 -13.01 -30.74 3.08
N ASN A 106 -13.47 -31.81 2.42
CA ASN A 106 -14.75 -31.86 1.72
C ASN A 106 -15.83 -32.53 2.59
N LYS A 107 -15.41 -33.37 3.53
CA LYS A 107 -16.29 -34.01 4.52
C LYS A 107 -15.54 -34.21 5.84
N VAL A 108 -16.21 -33.96 6.95
CA VAL A 108 -15.67 -34.19 8.32
C VAL A 108 -16.61 -35.05 9.13
N SER A 109 -16.05 -35.79 10.07
CA SER A 109 -16.75 -36.49 11.15
C SER A 109 -16.52 -35.75 12.47
N TYR A 110 -17.57 -35.59 13.26
CA TYR A 110 -17.53 -35.07 14.61
C TYR A 110 -17.85 -36.21 15.58
N ASN A 111 -16.93 -36.49 16.49
CA ASN A 111 -17.16 -37.45 17.57
C ASN A 111 -17.87 -36.74 18.73
N PRO A 112 -19.13 -37.09 19.06
CA PRO A 112 -19.89 -36.40 20.09
C PRO A 112 -19.42 -36.72 21.52
N VAL A 113 -18.70 -37.82 21.72
CA VAL A 113 -18.10 -38.18 23.01
C VAL A 113 -16.92 -37.28 23.31
N THR A 114 -15.98 -37.13 22.36
CA THR A 114 -14.74 -36.37 22.57
C THR A 114 -14.86 -34.90 22.16
N GLY A 115 -15.82 -34.56 21.31
CA GLY A 115 -16.01 -33.22 20.76
C GLY A 115 -15.01 -32.86 19.65
N VAL A 116 -14.37 -33.85 19.02
CA VAL A 116 -13.28 -33.65 18.05
C VAL A 116 -13.79 -33.86 16.62
N TYR A 117 -13.34 -32.99 15.70
CA TYR A 117 -13.53 -33.15 14.26
C TYR A 117 -12.36 -33.92 13.62
N THR A 118 -12.66 -34.84 12.72
CA THR A 118 -11.70 -35.59 11.90
C THR A 118 -12.08 -35.46 10.43
N THR A 119 -11.11 -35.21 9.56
CA THR A 119 -11.34 -35.15 8.10
C THR A 119 -11.58 -36.55 7.55
N LEU A 120 -12.70 -36.73 6.84
CA LEU A 120 -13.03 -38.00 6.16
C LEU A 120 -12.59 -38.00 4.70
N SER A 121 -12.68 -36.84 4.04
CA SER A 121 -12.23 -36.69 2.65
C SER A 121 -11.78 -35.27 2.36
N THR A 122 -10.93 -35.12 1.35
CA THR A 122 -10.44 -33.83 0.86
C THR A 122 -10.65 -33.70 -0.66
N ALA A 123 -10.78 -32.47 -1.13
CA ALA A 123 -10.86 -32.13 -2.55
C ALA A 123 -10.29 -30.73 -2.80
N ALA A 124 -10.13 -30.34 -4.06
CA ALA A 124 -9.88 -28.93 -4.39
C ALA A 124 -11.14 -28.09 -4.17
N LEU A 125 -10.98 -26.88 -3.66
CA LEU A 125 -12.06 -25.91 -3.56
C LEU A 125 -12.28 -25.26 -4.93
N ALA A 126 -13.47 -25.44 -5.48
CA ALA A 126 -13.88 -24.83 -6.74
C ALA A 126 -13.91 -23.30 -6.63
N ALA A 127 -13.68 -22.63 -7.76
CA ALA A 127 -13.70 -21.17 -7.83
C ALA A 127 -15.09 -20.60 -7.54
N SER A 128 -15.19 -19.75 -6.51
CA SER A 128 -16.39 -18.98 -6.17
C SER A 128 -16.13 -17.48 -6.31
N GLU A 129 -17.19 -16.70 -6.50
CA GLU A 129 -17.07 -15.25 -6.59
C GLU A 129 -16.57 -14.61 -5.29
N ASN A 130 -15.62 -13.68 -5.41
CA ASN A 130 -14.98 -13.01 -4.29
C ASN A 130 -14.83 -11.50 -4.54
N ASN A 131 -15.85 -10.91 -5.16
CA ASN A 131 -15.86 -9.49 -5.47
C ASN A 131 -15.94 -8.66 -4.19
N SER A 132 -15.33 -7.47 -4.20
CA SER A 132 -15.38 -6.55 -3.07
C SER A 132 -15.50 -5.10 -3.53
N PRO A 133 -16.29 -4.26 -2.82
CA PRO A 133 -16.58 -2.90 -3.25
C PRO A 133 -15.36 -1.99 -3.09
N ASN A 134 -15.33 -0.89 -3.81
CA ASN A 134 -14.33 0.15 -3.62
C ASN A 134 -14.39 0.70 -2.18
N SER A 135 -13.23 1.02 -1.62
CA SER A 135 -13.13 1.61 -0.28
C SER A 135 -13.86 2.96 -0.22
N THR A 136 -14.69 3.16 0.79
CA THR A 136 -15.41 4.43 1.05
C THR A 136 -14.63 5.39 1.96
N GLU A 137 -13.50 4.94 2.50
CA GLU A 137 -12.64 5.73 3.39
C GLU A 137 -12.16 7.05 2.77
N ALA A 138 -12.04 8.07 3.62
CA ALA A 138 -11.64 9.40 3.19
C ALA A 138 -10.27 9.41 2.49
N ARG A 139 -10.22 10.06 1.32
CA ARG A 139 -8.99 10.20 0.54
C ARG A 139 -7.91 10.94 1.35
N TYR A 140 -6.68 10.46 1.25
CA TYR A 140 -5.48 10.85 2.01
C TYR A 140 -5.55 10.58 3.52
N THR A 141 -6.52 11.14 4.24
CA THR A 141 -6.53 11.19 5.71
C THR A 141 -6.75 9.83 6.37
N ALA A 142 -7.56 8.93 5.79
CA ALA A 142 -7.82 7.62 6.38
C ALA A 142 -6.54 6.80 6.59
N SER A 143 -5.64 6.84 5.59
CA SER A 143 -4.31 6.19 5.67
C SER A 143 -3.26 6.99 6.43
N GLY A 144 -3.59 8.18 6.95
CA GLY A 144 -2.60 9.13 7.43
C GLY A 144 -1.59 9.49 6.34
N TYR A 145 -2.06 9.79 5.13
CA TYR A 145 -1.25 10.20 3.96
C TYR A 145 -0.26 9.13 3.48
N GLY A 146 -0.67 7.86 3.49
CA GLY A 146 0.12 6.74 2.99
C GLY A 146 0.91 5.98 4.06
N LYS A 147 0.68 6.30 5.34
CA LYS A 147 1.33 5.63 6.48
C LYS A 147 0.71 4.26 6.76
N ASN A 148 -0.61 4.20 6.88
CA ASN A 148 -1.37 3.05 7.37
C ASN A 148 -2.15 2.35 6.25
N PHE A 149 -2.41 1.05 6.44
CA PHE A 149 -3.24 0.21 5.55
C PHE A 149 -4.73 0.37 5.86
N SER A 150 -5.25 1.60 5.72
CA SER A 150 -6.61 1.92 6.16
C SER A 150 -7.67 1.82 5.07
N TYR A 151 -7.29 1.87 3.78
CA TYR A 151 -8.26 1.66 2.70
C TYR A 151 -8.59 0.19 2.62
N THR A 152 -9.82 -0.17 2.97
CA THR A 152 -10.25 -1.57 3.02
C THR A 152 -11.33 -1.85 1.98
N SER A 153 -11.21 -3.00 1.33
CA SER A 153 -12.22 -3.56 0.43
C SER A 153 -12.48 -5.00 0.85
N THR A 154 -13.69 -5.27 1.32
CA THR A 154 -14.02 -6.53 2.02
C THR A 154 -14.98 -7.36 1.19
N ALA A 155 -14.58 -8.60 0.90
CA ALA A 155 -15.41 -9.54 0.16
C ALA A 155 -16.43 -10.27 1.07
N PRO A 156 -17.46 -10.91 0.49
CA PRO A 156 -18.36 -11.82 1.22
C PRO A 156 -17.64 -12.97 1.93
N PHE A 157 -18.35 -13.64 2.83
CA PHE A 157 -17.86 -14.85 3.48
C PHE A 157 -17.97 -16.08 2.56
N HIS A 158 -16.91 -16.87 2.56
CA HIS A 158 -16.86 -18.25 2.09
C HIS A 158 -16.94 -19.20 3.27
N TYR A 159 -17.51 -20.39 3.05
CA TYR A 159 -17.69 -21.39 4.09
C TYR A 159 -16.84 -22.61 3.79
N LEU A 160 -16.11 -23.07 4.81
CA LEU A 160 -15.18 -24.19 4.75
C LEU A 160 -15.42 -25.10 5.95
N LEU A 161 -14.79 -26.27 5.95
CA LEU A 161 -14.85 -27.20 7.08
C LEU A 161 -13.63 -27.05 8.01
N PRO A 162 -13.77 -27.37 9.31
CA PRO A 162 -12.65 -27.38 10.25
C PRO A 162 -11.55 -28.33 9.78
N GLY A 163 -10.30 -28.00 10.11
CA GLY A 163 -9.12 -28.72 9.62
C GLY A 163 -8.55 -28.16 8.31
N THR A 164 -9.24 -27.21 7.65
CA THR A 164 -8.69 -26.51 6.49
C THR A 164 -7.45 -25.72 6.91
N ASP A 165 -6.31 -25.92 6.23
CA ASP A 165 -5.13 -25.07 6.41
C ASP A 165 -5.21 -23.87 5.46
N ALA A 166 -5.23 -22.66 6.02
CA ALA A 166 -5.38 -21.42 5.26
C ALA A 166 -4.29 -21.20 4.19
N LYS A 167 -3.10 -21.81 4.32
CA LYS A 167 -2.04 -21.72 3.29
C LYS A 167 -2.45 -22.31 1.95
N ASN A 168 -3.45 -23.19 1.97
CA ASN A 168 -4.00 -23.85 0.79
C ASN A 168 -5.01 -22.98 0.04
N LEU A 169 -5.36 -21.81 0.59
CA LEU A 169 -6.31 -20.87 -0.01
C LEU A 169 -5.57 -19.89 -0.92
N LYS A 170 -6.16 -19.61 -2.07
CA LYS A 170 -5.64 -18.67 -3.07
C LYS A 170 -6.75 -17.74 -3.57
N MET A 171 -6.36 -16.70 -4.28
CA MET A 171 -7.29 -15.74 -4.88
C MET A 171 -6.79 -15.35 -6.27
N ASP A 172 -7.68 -15.36 -7.25
CA ASP A 172 -7.40 -14.90 -8.60
C ASP A 172 -8.15 -13.58 -8.83
N ILE A 173 -7.42 -12.49 -9.10
CA ILE A 173 -7.96 -11.15 -9.33
C ILE A 173 -8.09 -10.94 -10.83
N SER A 174 -9.27 -10.54 -11.29
CA SER A 174 -9.54 -10.23 -12.70
C SER A 174 -9.83 -8.74 -12.95
N GLU A 175 -10.22 -7.99 -11.91
CA GLU A 175 -10.42 -6.55 -12.02
C GLU A 175 -10.07 -5.86 -10.70
N GLY A 176 -9.61 -4.62 -10.81
CA GLY A 176 -9.31 -3.74 -9.70
C GLY A 176 -8.28 -2.70 -10.11
N GLN A 177 -8.23 -1.57 -9.41
CA GLN A 177 -7.21 -0.56 -9.69
C GLN A 177 -6.72 0.10 -8.39
N ILE A 178 -5.41 0.06 -8.19
CA ILE A 178 -4.70 0.61 -7.04
C ILE A 178 -3.37 1.18 -7.51
N PHE A 179 -2.87 2.24 -6.86
CA PHE A 179 -1.62 2.90 -7.27
C PHE A 179 -1.59 3.27 -8.77
N TRP A 180 -2.76 3.67 -9.30
CA TRP A 180 -3.00 4.00 -10.72
C TRP A 180 -2.80 2.85 -11.72
N LYS A 181 -2.51 1.64 -11.24
CA LYS A 181 -2.34 0.44 -12.08
C LYS A 181 -3.52 -0.51 -11.91
N ASN A 182 -3.98 -1.05 -13.04
CA ASN A 182 -4.91 -2.17 -13.01
C ASN A 182 -4.24 -3.36 -12.35
N MET A 183 -5.02 -4.12 -11.59
CA MET A 183 -4.56 -5.36 -10.99
C MET A 183 -5.27 -6.54 -11.63
N GLU A 184 -4.45 -7.49 -12.06
CA GLU A 184 -4.85 -8.78 -12.57
C GLU A 184 -3.78 -9.80 -12.14
N GLY A 185 -4.20 -11.02 -11.83
CA GLY A 185 -3.30 -12.13 -11.55
C GLY A 185 -3.66 -12.92 -10.29
N SER A 186 -2.82 -13.90 -9.98
CA SER A 186 -3.06 -14.88 -8.92
C SER A 186 -2.21 -14.62 -7.68
N ILE A 187 -2.88 -14.56 -6.52
CA ILE A 187 -2.24 -14.69 -5.22
C ILE A 187 -2.28 -16.18 -4.86
N ASN A 188 -1.25 -16.92 -5.29
CA ASN A 188 -1.20 -18.38 -5.19
C ASN A 188 -1.25 -18.93 -3.76
N SER A 189 -0.92 -18.12 -2.75
CA SER A 189 -1.16 -18.45 -1.35
C SER A 189 -1.53 -17.17 -0.59
N LEU A 190 -2.69 -17.18 0.07
CA LEU A 190 -3.23 -16.02 0.78
C LEU A 190 -2.55 -15.78 2.14
N VAL A 191 -1.83 -16.76 2.69
CA VAL A 191 -1.08 -16.64 3.95
C VAL A 191 0.28 -17.32 3.81
N SER A 192 1.33 -16.72 4.36
CA SER A 192 2.69 -17.26 4.29
C SER A 192 2.98 -18.35 5.32
N ALA A 193 2.23 -18.37 6.43
CA ALA A 193 2.31 -19.38 7.48
C ALA A 193 0.97 -20.12 7.58
N GLY A 194 1.04 -21.44 7.73
CA GLY A 194 -0.16 -22.28 7.88
C GLY A 194 -0.96 -21.90 9.12
N LYS A 195 -2.28 -21.87 8.98
CA LYS A 195 -3.24 -21.73 10.09
C LYS A 195 -4.38 -22.68 9.83
N VAL A 196 -4.46 -23.70 10.67
CA VAL A 196 -5.61 -24.61 10.68
C VAL A 196 -6.83 -23.86 11.21
N LEU A 197 -7.90 -23.89 10.43
CA LEU A 197 -9.17 -23.26 10.73
C LEU A 197 -10.01 -24.16 11.64
N GLU A 198 -10.62 -23.56 12.65
CA GLU A 198 -11.38 -24.25 13.69
C GLU A 198 -12.89 -24.06 13.48
N ALA A 199 -13.69 -25.06 13.91
CA ALA A 199 -15.14 -25.04 13.79
C ALA A 199 -15.74 -23.82 14.52
N ASN A 200 -16.83 -23.27 13.98
CA ASN A 200 -17.45 -22.03 14.48
C ASN A 200 -16.52 -20.80 14.43
N GLY A 201 -15.37 -20.90 13.76
CA GLY A 201 -14.42 -19.80 13.58
C GLY A 201 -14.88 -18.78 12.55
N THR A 202 -14.45 -17.53 12.74
CA THR A 202 -14.62 -16.44 11.78
C THR A 202 -13.25 -15.84 11.50
N TYR A 203 -12.80 -15.93 10.25
CA TYR A 203 -11.47 -15.47 9.86
C TYR A 203 -11.58 -14.39 8.76
N THR A 204 -10.72 -13.39 8.85
CA THR A 204 -10.50 -12.41 7.77
C THR A 204 -9.04 -12.50 7.35
N ILE A 205 -8.79 -12.77 6.08
CA ILE A 205 -7.45 -12.76 5.50
C ILE A 205 -7.18 -11.36 4.96
N ALA A 206 -6.26 -10.64 5.58
CA ALA A 206 -5.86 -9.30 5.18
C ALA A 206 -4.81 -9.36 4.05
N VAL A 207 -5.21 -9.00 2.84
CA VAL A 207 -4.34 -8.90 1.67
C VAL A 207 -3.79 -7.48 1.59
N LYS A 208 -2.58 -7.27 2.14
CA LYS A 208 -1.94 -5.94 2.20
C LYS A 208 -1.18 -5.65 0.90
N ILE A 209 -1.59 -4.61 0.19
CA ILE A 209 -1.00 -4.21 -1.09
C ILE A 209 -0.09 -3.00 -0.91
N LYS A 210 1.16 -3.14 -1.34
CA LYS A 210 2.21 -2.10 -1.30
C LYS A 210 2.66 -1.75 -2.71
N PRO A 211 3.04 -0.49 -2.97
CA PRO A 211 3.73 -0.16 -4.20
C PRO A 211 5.15 -0.74 -4.16
N TYR A 212 5.68 -1.04 -5.35
CA TYR A 212 7.11 -1.16 -5.56
C TYR A 212 7.59 0.02 -6.39
N PHE A 213 8.75 0.55 -6.04
CA PHE A 213 9.40 1.63 -6.76
C PHE A 213 10.53 1.09 -7.63
N THR A 214 10.79 1.77 -8.73
CA THR A 214 11.93 1.48 -9.61
C THR A 214 13.11 2.33 -9.17
N TYR A 215 14.25 1.69 -8.99
CA TYR A 215 15.48 2.32 -8.54
C TYR A 215 16.49 2.39 -9.68
N LEU A 216 17.32 3.43 -9.68
CA LEU A 216 18.52 3.55 -10.49
C LEU A 216 19.70 3.02 -9.68
N PHE A 217 20.42 2.04 -10.23
CA PHE A 217 21.60 1.44 -9.61
C PHE A 217 22.90 2.12 -10.06
N SER A 218 23.99 1.93 -9.30
CA SER A 218 25.29 2.55 -9.55
C SER A 218 25.94 2.18 -10.89
N ASP A 219 25.47 1.11 -11.56
CA ASP A 219 25.90 0.68 -12.90
C ASP A 219 25.08 1.31 -14.04
N GLY A 220 24.05 2.10 -13.72
CA GLY A 220 23.13 2.73 -14.67
C GLY A 220 21.92 1.89 -15.07
N THR A 221 21.79 0.67 -14.57
CA THR A 221 20.58 -0.13 -14.77
C THR A 221 19.46 0.29 -13.82
N THR A 222 18.22 -0.08 -14.15
CA THR A 222 17.06 0.15 -13.28
C THR A 222 16.32 -1.12 -12.91
N GLY A 223 15.63 -1.10 -11.77
CA GLY A 223 14.80 -2.23 -11.36
C GLY A 223 14.29 -2.16 -9.92
N LEU A 224 13.63 -3.23 -9.49
CA LEU A 224 13.14 -3.37 -8.12
C LEU A 224 14.27 -3.88 -7.21
N LEU A 225 14.37 -3.34 -5.98
CA LEU A 225 15.42 -3.74 -5.02
C LEU A 225 15.48 -5.26 -4.80
N HIS A 226 14.34 -5.88 -4.49
CA HIS A 226 14.28 -7.32 -4.17
C HIS A 226 14.58 -8.23 -5.37
N LYS A 227 14.57 -7.70 -6.60
CA LYS A 227 14.95 -8.44 -7.81
C LYS A 227 16.41 -8.23 -8.21
N ASN A 228 17.13 -7.34 -7.52
CA ASN A 228 18.52 -7.02 -7.81
C ASN A 228 19.39 -7.11 -6.53
N PRO A 229 19.39 -8.26 -5.83
CA PRO A 229 20.23 -8.44 -4.64
C PRO A 229 21.71 -8.37 -5.07
N GLY A 230 22.43 -7.33 -4.61
CA GLY A 230 23.83 -7.09 -4.97
C GLY A 230 24.06 -5.85 -5.81
N LYS A 231 23.00 -5.20 -6.33
CA LYS A 231 23.14 -3.86 -6.92
C LYS A 231 22.91 -2.78 -5.88
N THR A 232 23.70 -1.72 -5.96
CA THR A 232 23.59 -0.59 -5.03
C THR A 232 22.73 0.52 -5.63
N PRO A 233 21.56 0.84 -5.04
CA PRO A 233 20.73 1.95 -5.52
C PRO A 233 21.44 3.28 -5.26
N VAL A 234 21.34 4.20 -6.21
CA VAL A 234 21.85 5.58 -6.10
C VAL A 234 20.77 6.62 -6.40
N GLY A 235 19.65 6.20 -6.98
CA GLY A 235 18.51 7.06 -7.24
C GLY A 235 17.19 6.30 -7.26
N VAL A 236 16.09 7.05 -7.21
CA VAL A 236 14.72 6.58 -7.45
C VAL A 236 14.27 7.13 -8.79
N VAL A 237 13.72 6.28 -9.66
CA VAL A 237 13.18 6.73 -10.94
C VAL A 237 11.91 7.54 -10.70
N VAL A 238 11.90 8.78 -11.20
CA VAL A 238 10.78 9.73 -11.05
C VAL A 238 10.04 9.95 -12.36
N ASP A 239 10.71 9.76 -13.50
CA ASP A 239 10.09 9.69 -14.82
C ASP A 239 10.75 8.56 -15.62
N PRO A 240 10.10 7.39 -15.77
CA PRO A 240 10.65 6.29 -16.52
C PRO A 240 10.66 6.52 -18.03
N VAL A 241 9.81 7.41 -18.57
CA VAL A 241 9.74 7.69 -20.02
C VAL A 241 10.94 8.53 -20.45
N ASN A 242 11.27 9.54 -19.66
CA ASN A 242 12.38 10.45 -19.94
C ASN A 242 13.69 10.04 -19.24
N HIS A 243 13.76 8.83 -18.69
CA HIS A 243 14.93 8.31 -17.98
C HIS A 243 15.45 9.24 -16.88
N LEU A 244 14.54 9.79 -16.07
CA LEU A 244 14.86 10.72 -14.98
C LEU A 244 14.86 10.01 -13.63
N ALA A 245 15.90 10.23 -12.84
CA ALA A 245 15.99 9.74 -11.46
C ALA A 245 16.44 10.82 -10.48
N ALA A 246 15.89 10.78 -9.27
CA ALA A 246 16.29 11.61 -8.14
C ALA A 246 17.30 10.87 -7.26
N ALA A 247 18.38 11.52 -6.84
CA ALA A 247 19.37 10.94 -5.95
C ALA A 247 18.72 10.49 -4.62
N ILE A 248 19.17 9.35 -4.07
CA ILE A 248 18.78 8.94 -2.72
C ILE A 248 19.56 9.70 -1.64
N GLU A 249 20.69 10.31 -1.99
CA GLU A 249 21.52 11.12 -1.10
C GLU A 249 21.24 12.61 -1.25
N GLU A 250 21.53 13.39 -0.21
CA GLU A 250 21.51 14.85 -0.27
C GLU A 250 22.87 15.37 -0.75
N VAL A 251 22.87 16.39 -1.61
CA VAL A 251 24.11 17.06 -2.01
C VAL A 251 24.77 17.68 -0.77
N GLY A 252 26.08 17.46 -0.62
CA GLY A 252 26.84 17.93 0.54
C GLY A 252 26.33 17.37 1.87
N ASN A 253 25.71 16.18 1.88
CA ASN A 253 25.14 15.54 3.07
C ASN A 253 24.17 16.48 3.84
N GLY A 254 23.33 17.20 3.10
CA GLY A 254 22.33 18.12 3.68
C GLY A 254 22.83 19.56 3.87
N THR A 255 24.03 19.88 3.35
CA THR A 255 24.51 21.27 3.24
C THR A 255 23.47 22.12 2.50
N LYS A 256 23.30 23.35 2.98
CA LYS A 256 22.40 24.34 2.38
C LYS A 256 23.22 25.29 1.50
N TYR A 257 22.64 25.67 0.38
CA TYR A 257 23.30 26.51 -0.63
C TYR A 257 22.43 27.71 -0.95
N LYS A 258 23.04 28.84 -1.33
CA LYS A 258 22.30 29.94 -1.98
C LYS A 258 21.94 29.57 -3.41
N PHE A 259 20.81 30.06 -3.90
CA PHE A 259 20.42 29.89 -5.31
C PHE A 259 21.46 30.54 -6.25
N ALA A 260 21.84 31.77 -5.93
CA ALA A 260 22.89 32.53 -6.59
C ALA A 260 23.58 33.46 -5.58
N VAL A 261 24.76 33.98 -5.93
CA VAL A 261 25.47 35.00 -5.14
C VAL A 261 24.73 36.34 -5.12
N GLU A 262 25.09 37.20 -4.17
CA GLU A 262 24.37 38.45 -3.86
C GLU A 262 24.20 39.39 -5.06
N LYS A 263 25.19 39.46 -5.98
CA LYS A 263 25.09 40.29 -7.19
C LYS A 263 23.90 39.93 -8.10
N TYR A 264 23.31 38.75 -7.92
CA TYR A 264 22.14 38.30 -8.69
C TYR A 264 20.83 38.31 -7.90
N ARG A 265 20.79 38.87 -6.67
CA ARG A 265 19.65 38.76 -5.73
C ARG A 265 18.29 39.23 -6.26
N SER A 266 18.27 40.12 -7.24
CA SER A 266 17.05 40.56 -7.95
C SER A 266 17.29 40.69 -9.46
N VAL A 267 18.29 39.98 -9.98
CA VAL A 267 18.67 40.06 -11.38
C VAL A 267 18.16 38.81 -12.10
N PRO A 268 17.39 38.95 -13.19
CA PRO A 268 17.02 37.84 -14.04
C PRO A 268 18.26 37.09 -14.55
N THR A 269 18.47 35.85 -14.11
CA THR A 269 19.61 34.99 -14.50
C THR A 269 19.23 33.83 -15.41
N SER A 270 17.94 33.64 -15.69
CA SER A 270 17.44 32.64 -16.63
C SER A 270 16.74 33.31 -17.81
N THR A 271 16.77 32.68 -18.98
CA THR A 271 16.04 33.17 -20.16
C THR A 271 14.53 32.90 -20.08
N VAL A 272 14.13 31.87 -19.33
CA VAL A 272 12.74 31.59 -18.95
C VAL A 272 12.56 31.92 -17.48
N GLN A 273 11.58 32.76 -17.14
CA GLN A 273 11.29 33.15 -15.76
C GLN A 273 9.80 33.25 -15.50
N VAL A 274 9.39 32.84 -14.30
CA VAL A 274 8.04 33.06 -13.78
C VAL A 274 8.03 34.36 -12.96
N SER A 275 7.14 35.31 -13.30
CA SER A 275 7.09 36.64 -12.70
C SER A 275 6.48 36.64 -11.29
N ASN A 276 6.80 37.67 -10.48
CA ASN A 276 6.15 37.94 -9.18
C ASN A 276 4.65 38.23 -9.30
N SER A 277 4.18 38.70 -10.46
CA SER A 277 2.74 38.90 -10.73
C SER A 277 1.97 37.59 -10.88
N ASP A 278 2.69 36.47 -11.04
CA ASP A 278 2.15 35.20 -11.51
C ASP A 278 1.94 34.20 -10.35
N LEU A 279 1.84 34.68 -9.11
CA LEU A 279 1.59 33.84 -7.91
C LEU A 279 0.26 33.05 -7.99
N THR A 280 -0.60 33.39 -8.95
CA THR A 280 -1.87 32.72 -9.23
C THR A 280 -1.80 31.69 -10.35
N ILE A 281 -0.68 31.54 -11.07
CA ILE A 281 -0.62 30.57 -12.18
C ILE A 281 -0.80 29.16 -11.64
N ASP A 282 -1.60 28.38 -12.35
CA ASP A 282 -1.80 26.97 -12.03
C ASP A 282 -0.73 26.09 -12.70
N ALA A 283 -0.76 24.79 -12.39
CA ALA A 283 0.17 23.85 -12.96
C ALA A 283 0.05 23.74 -14.50
N ASN A 284 -1.15 23.93 -15.07
CA ASN A 284 -1.36 23.87 -16.52
C ASN A 284 -0.68 25.02 -17.23
N GLN A 285 -0.89 26.24 -16.74
CA GLN A 285 -0.25 27.42 -17.31
C GLN A 285 1.27 27.34 -17.17
N TYR A 286 1.77 26.86 -16.03
CA TYR A 286 3.20 26.62 -15.84
C TYR A 286 3.76 25.63 -16.86
N LEU A 287 3.12 24.47 -16.99
CA LEU A 287 3.54 23.42 -17.94
C LEU A 287 3.52 23.90 -19.39
N ALA A 288 2.57 24.77 -19.75
CA ALA A 288 2.43 25.27 -21.11
C ALA A 288 3.42 26.41 -21.46
N GLN A 289 3.79 27.25 -20.49
CA GLN A 289 4.49 28.52 -20.79
C GLN A 289 5.92 28.60 -20.23
N PHE A 290 6.21 27.86 -19.15
CA PHE A 290 7.43 28.07 -18.37
C PHE A 290 8.19 26.79 -18.06
N ALA A 291 7.62 25.61 -18.33
CA ALA A 291 8.25 24.36 -17.98
C ALA A 291 9.50 24.09 -18.83
N THR A 292 10.57 23.78 -18.11
CA THR A 292 11.92 23.55 -18.61
C THR A 292 12.51 22.37 -17.84
N SER A 293 13.45 21.64 -18.45
CA SER A 293 14.21 20.62 -17.73
C SER A 293 15.25 21.27 -16.82
N GLY A 294 15.41 20.75 -15.60
CA GLY A 294 16.51 21.18 -14.72
C GLY A 294 17.89 20.83 -15.30
N TYR A 295 17.96 19.83 -16.18
CA TYR A 295 19.19 19.50 -16.90
C TYR A 295 19.61 20.66 -17.81
N ASP A 296 18.68 21.20 -18.59
CA ASP A 296 18.91 22.36 -19.46
C ASP A 296 19.25 23.61 -18.65
N GLU A 297 18.48 23.89 -17.59
CA GLU A 297 18.73 25.06 -16.73
C GLU A 297 20.09 24.98 -16.01
N THR A 298 20.64 23.77 -15.80
CA THR A 298 21.95 23.57 -15.18
C THR A 298 23.09 23.55 -16.19
N TRP A 299 22.91 22.87 -17.33
CA TRP A 299 24.00 22.51 -18.24
C TRP A 299 23.99 23.25 -19.58
N ASN A 300 22.89 23.88 -19.96
CA ASN A 300 22.73 24.55 -21.25
C ASN A 300 22.83 26.07 -21.08
N ALA A 301 23.90 26.66 -21.62
CA ALA A 301 24.16 28.09 -21.54
C ALA A 301 23.05 28.97 -22.15
N SER A 302 22.25 28.44 -23.09
CA SER A 302 21.12 29.15 -23.70
C SER A 302 19.95 29.38 -22.73
N TYR A 303 19.93 28.67 -21.59
CA TYR A 303 18.94 28.87 -20.52
C TYR A 303 19.38 29.94 -19.50
N THR A 304 20.56 30.52 -19.70
CA THR A 304 21.15 31.56 -18.85
C THR A 304 21.08 32.92 -19.53
N SER A 305 20.59 33.94 -18.82
CA SER A 305 20.40 35.27 -19.38
C SER A 305 21.74 35.97 -19.69
N SER A 306 21.68 37.08 -20.43
CA SER A 306 22.83 37.95 -20.69
C SER A 306 23.37 38.66 -19.44
N ASN A 307 22.60 38.75 -18.37
CA ASN A 307 23.02 39.38 -17.11
C ASN A 307 24.08 38.57 -16.35
N VAL A 308 24.19 37.27 -16.66
CA VAL A 308 25.17 36.40 -16.02
C VAL A 308 26.55 36.63 -16.63
N THR A 309 27.48 36.99 -15.76
CA THR A 309 28.91 37.14 -16.06
C THR A 309 29.64 35.82 -15.77
N GLY A 310 30.74 35.57 -16.50
CA GLY A 310 31.50 34.31 -16.39
C GLY A 310 30.91 33.17 -17.20
N ASP A 311 31.08 31.93 -16.72
CA ASP A 311 30.53 30.75 -17.39
C ASP A 311 28.99 30.75 -17.32
N LYS A 312 28.33 30.66 -18.48
CA LYS A 312 26.87 30.62 -18.57
C LYS A 312 26.28 29.25 -18.28
N VAL A 313 27.10 28.20 -18.23
CA VAL A 313 26.71 26.89 -17.73
C VAL A 313 26.70 26.93 -16.21
N LYS A 314 25.52 27.08 -15.59
CA LYS A 314 25.38 27.28 -14.13
C LYS A 314 25.97 26.14 -13.30
N GLY A 315 25.95 24.90 -13.81
CA GLY A 315 26.62 23.76 -13.19
C GLY A 315 28.14 23.92 -13.08
N ASN A 316 28.76 24.81 -13.85
CA ASN A 316 30.19 25.14 -13.80
C ASN A 316 30.49 26.47 -13.10
N ASN A 317 29.48 27.33 -12.91
CA ASN A 317 29.67 28.68 -12.40
C ASN A 317 29.50 28.75 -10.86
N PRO A 318 30.56 29.05 -10.09
CA PRO A 318 30.48 29.12 -8.63
C PRO A 318 29.58 30.26 -8.12
N ASP A 319 29.23 31.22 -8.98
CA ASP A 319 28.24 32.26 -8.66
C ASP A 319 26.81 31.69 -8.48
N PHE A 320 26.58 30.42 -8.81
CA PHE A 320 25.32 29.71 -8.64
C PHE A 320 25.51 28.49 -7.72
N PRO A 321 25.71 28.67 -6.40
CA PRO A 321 26.16 27.60 -5.51
C PRO A 321 25.28 26.33 -5.54
N ALA A 322 23.95 26.48 -5.59
CA ALA A 322 23.04 25.33 -5.67
C ALA A 322 23.22 24.52 -6.97
N PHE A 323 23.34 25.19 -8.12
CA PHE A 323 23.58 24.56 -9.43
C PHE A 323 24.98 23.93 -9.49
N TYR A 324 25.99 24.67 -9.03
CA TYR A 324 27.37 24.24 -8.98
C TYR A 324 27.56 22.98 -8.13
N ALA A 325 26.90 22.94 -6.96
CA ALA A 325 26.90 21.79 -6.07
C ALA A 325 26.16 20.59 -6.68
N ALA A 326 25.00 20.80 -7.30
CA ALA A 326 24.27 19.74 -7.99
C ALA A 326 25.09 19.14 -9.16
N GLY A 327 25.73 20.00 -9.96
CA GLY A 327 26.54 19.57 -11.10
C GLY A 327 27.79 18.76 -10.72
N ARG A 328 28.31 19.00 -9.52
CA ARG A 328 29.46 18.27 -8.94
C ARG A 328 29.07 17.14 -8.00
N PHE A 329 27.78 16.93 -7.78
CA PHE A 329 27.32 15.84 -6.94
C PHE A 329 27.79 14.50 -7.49
N ARG A 330 28.34 13.67 -6.61
CA ARG A 330 28.68 12.28 -6.87
C ARG A 330 28.10 11.46 -5.72
N PRO A 331 27.36 10.38 -5.99
CA PRO A 331 26.94 9.45 -4.95
C PRO A 331 28.14 8.92 -4.17
N SER A 332 27.93 8.54 -2.91
CA SER A 332 29.00 7.98 -2.05
C SER A 332 29.62 6.69 -2.59
N VAL A 333 28.93 6.02 -3.49
CA VAL A 333 29.40 4.81 -4.18
C VAL A 333 29.97 5.14 -5.56
N ALA A 334 31.00 4.39 -5.95
CA ALA A 334 31.58 4.50 -7.28
C ALA A 334 30.53 4.17 -8.36
N LEU A 335 30.42 5.06 -9.34
CA LEU A 335 29.56 4.86 -10.51
C LEU A 335 30.30 4.06 -11.58
N SER A 336 29.56 3.22 -12.29
CA SER A 336 30.06 2.40 -13.38
C SER A 336 29.05 2.33 -14.53
N GLY A 337 29.38 1.59 -15.58
CA GLY A 337 28.49 1.40 -16.72
C GLY A 337 28.04 2.70 -17.38
N THR A 338 26.77 2.78 -17.77
CA THR A 338 26.21 3.94 -18.49
C THR A 338 26.07 5.18 -17.61
N LEU A 339 26.08 5.02 -16.28
CA LEU A 339 25.91 6.11 -15.33
C LEU A 339 27.21 6.86 -15.03
N ALA A 340 28.37 6.24 -15.27
CA ALA A 340 29.69 6.80 -14.92
C ALA A 340 29.98 8.17 -15.55
N SER A 341 29.47 8.42 -16.75
CA SER A 341 29.67 9.69 -17.49
C SER A 341 28.49 10.65 -17.42
N LYS A 342 27.43 10.30 -16.69
CA LYS A 342 26.22 11.15 -16.64
C LYS A 342 26.44 12.35 -15.73
N LYS A 343 25.84 13.47 -16.14
CA LYS A 343 25.87 14.70 -15.36
C LYS A 343 24.63 14.78 -14.49
N TRP A 344 24.87 14.98 -13.21
CA TRP A 344 23.83 15.32 -12.24
C TRP A 344 23.48 16.80 -12.36
N PHE A 345 22.28 17.19 -11.97
CA PHE A 345 21.79 18.56 -12.12
C PHE A 345 20.83 18.97 -11.02
N LEU A 346 20.57 20.27 -10.91
CA LEU A 346 19.56 20.81 -10.01
C LEU A 346 18.19 20.64 -10.69
N PRO A 347 17.26 19.82 -10.18
CA PRO A 347 15.97 19.58 -10.82
C PRO A 347 15.12 20.84 -10.92
N SER A 348 14.35 20.98 -12.00
CA SER A 348 13.34 22.03 -12.14
C SER A 348 12.08 21.67 -11.34
N GLN A 349 11.14 22.61 -11.29
CA GLN A 349 9.83 22.36 -10.71
C GLN A 349 9.04 21.32 -11.51
N GLN A 350 9.20 21.27 -12.84
CA GLN A 350 8.65 20.20 -13.68
C GLN A 350 9.21 18.82 -13.30
N ASP A 351 10.53 18.72 -13.07
CA ASP A 351 11.16 17.45 -12.67
C ASP A 351 10.57 16.91 -11.35
N TYR A 352 10.25 17.81 -10.41
CA TYR A 352 9.57 17.43 -9.16
C TYR A 352 8.09 17.09 -9.34
N PHE A 353 7.41 17.61 -10.37
CA PHE A 353 6.03 17.21 -10.69
C PHE A 353 5.96 15.73 -11.08
N HIS A 354 6.93 15.25 -11.87
CA HIS A 354 7.03 13.82 -12.17
C HIS A 354 7.17 12.97 -10.90
N ALA A 355 8.00 13.42 -9.94
CA ALA A 355 8.15 12.73 -8.66
C ALA A 355 6.87 12.77 -7.80
N TYR A 356 6.14 13.89 -7.82
CA TYR A 356 4.86 14.06 -7.13
C TYR A 356 3.78 13.11 -7.66
N ASP A 357 3.63 13.02 -8.99
CA ASP A 357 2.64 12.14 -9.63
C ASP A 357 2.97 10.67 -9.42
N LEU A 358 4.22 10.28 -9.73
CA LEU A 358 4.63 8.88 -9.76
C LEU A 358 4.81 8.30 -8.36
N LEU A 359 5.55 8.98 -7.49
CA LEU A 359 5.95 8.44 -6.18
C LEU A 359 4.97 8.86 -5.07
N GLY A 360 4.41 10.07 -5.17
CA GLY A 360 3.39 10.59 -4.26
C GLY A 360 1.99 10.06 -4.53
N PHE A 361 1.79 9.32 -5.62
CA PHE A 361 0.51 8.81 -6.10
C PHE A 361 -0.60 9.87 -6.06
N ALA A 362 -0.21 11.09 -6.38
CA ALA A 362 -1.10 12.21 -6.37
C ALA A 362 -2.13 12.11 -7.49
N GLN A 363 -3.16 12.95 -7.39
CA GLN A 363 -4.03 13.20 -8.53
C GLN A 363 -3.24 13.98 -9.58
N ASP A 364 -3.64 13.84 -10.85
CA ASP A 364 -3.09 14.55 -11.99
C ASP A 364 -2.69 15.99 -11.62
N ILE A 365 -1.40 16.30 -11.81
CA ILE A 365 -0.82 17.62 -11.56
C ILE A 365 -1.64 18.73 -12.26
N MET A 366 -2.29 18.43 -13.39
CA MET A 366 -3.14 19.38 -14.13
C MET A 366 -4.43 19.75 -13.41
N LEU A 367 -4.85 18.97 -12.42
CA LEU A 367 -6.02 19.26 -11.56
C LEU A 367 -5.62 20.07 -10.32
N ILE A 368 -4.34 20.39 -10.20
CA ILE A 368 -3.83 21.26 -9.17
C ILE A 368 -4.02 22.70 -9.63
N GLY A 369 -4.72 23.49 -8.81
CA GLY A 369 -4.88 24.93 -9.03
C GLY A 369 -3.55 25.68 -8.91
N SER A 370 -3.58 26.88 -8.31
CA SER A 370 -2.40 27.75 -8.22
C SER A 370 -1.16 27.06 -7.63
N LEU A 371 0.00 27.25 -8.27
CA LEU A 371 1.36 26.79 -7.86
C LEU A 371 1.75 27.17 -6.42
N THR A 372 1.12 28.21 -5.88
CA THR A 372 1.41 28.72 -4.54
C THR A 372 0.54 28.08 -3.45
N GLN A 373 -0.32 27.12 -3.80
CA GLN A 373 -1.15 26.40 -2.83
C GLN A 373 -0.48 25.11 -2.33
N ARG A 374 -0.98 24.61 -1.19
CA ARG A 374 -0.56 23.33 -0.63
C ARG A 374 -1.38 22.18 -1.20
N TYR A 375 -0.73 21.10 -1.61
CA TYR A 375 -1.38 19.99 -2.30
C TYR A 375 -1.32 18.71 -1.50
N ARG A 376 -2.47 18.06 -1.33
CA ARG A 376 -2.52 16.75 -0.67
C ARG A 376 -2.00 15.66 -1.59
N TRP A 377 -1.24 14.75 -0.99
CA TRP A 377 -0.60 13.63 -1.66
C TRP A 377 -0.33 12.52 -0.65
N TYR A 378 0.22 11.39 -1.11
CA TYR A 378 0.66 10.30 -0.24
C TYR A 378 2.14 10.46 0.13
N GLY A 379 2.48 11.52 0.87
CA GLY A 379 3.86 11.89 1.18
C GLY A 379 4.67 10.79 1.91
N TYR A 380 4.03 9.94 2.72
CA TYR A 380 4.73 8.79 3.31
C TYR A 380 5.08 7.69 2.30
N LEU A 381 4.36 7.57 1.19
CA LEU A 381 4.74 6.65 0.11
C LEU A 381 5.89 7.22 -0.71
N PHE A 382 5.85 8.52 -1.02
CA PHE A 382 6.98 9.24 -1.63
C PHE A 382 8.26 9.04 -0.81
N GLU A 383 8.19 9.25 0.50
CA GLU A 383 9.32 9.08 1.41
C GLU A 383 9.86 7.64 1.46
N LYS A 384 8.96 6.65 1.45
CA LYS A 384 9.36 5.23 1.40
C LYS A 384 10.15 4.90 0.14
N ALA A 385 9.84 5.54 -0.98
CA ALA A 385 10.59 5.34 -2.22
C ALA A 385 12.08 5.66 -2.05
N PHE A 386 12.46 6.59 -1.16
CA PHE A 386 13.86 6.90 -0.89
C PHE A 386 14.42 6.09 0.29
N THR A 387 13.65 6.00 1.39
CA THR A 387 14.13 5.38 2.64
C THR A 387 14.24 3.86 2.55
N ASP A 388 13.40 3.18 1.76
CA ASP A 388 13.51 1.72 1.54
C ASP A 388 14.80 1.35 0.78
N ALA A 389 15.42 2.29 0.05
CA ALA A 389 16.74 2.13 -0.56
C ALA A 389 17.91 2.56 0.34
N GLY A 390 17.66 2.90 1.62
CA GLY A 390 18.67 3.43 2.53
C GLY A 390 19.01 4.91 2.29
N GLY A 391 18.19 5.60 1.50
CA GLY A 391 18.34 7.03 1.19
C GLY A 391 18.06 7.96 2.36
N LYS A 392 18.46 9.22 2.19
CA LYS A 392 18.13 10.31 3.11
C LYS A 392 16.71 10.80 2.88
N SER A 393 15.96 10.90 3.97
CA SER A 393 14.60 11.43 4.03
C SER A 393 14.45 12.77 3.32
N PHE A 394 13.32 12.97 2.63
CA PHE A 394 12.92 14.29 2.16
C PHE A 394 12.20 15.08 3.25
N MET A 395 11.44 14.39 4.11
CA MET A 395 10.54 15.00 5.09
C MET A 395 11.23 15.19 6.44
N THR A 396 11.56 16.45 6.77
CA THR A 396 12.00 16.82 8.13
C THR A 396 10.95 17.67 8.83
N THR A 397 10.91 17.65 10.17
CA THR A 397 9.86 18.30 10.99
C THR A 397 9.92 19.84 11.04
N GLU A 398 10.89 20.50 10.40
CA GLU A 398 11.12 21.96 10.47
C GLU A 398 11.53 22.57 9.11
N GLN A 399 11.85 23.87 9.07
CA GLN A 399 12.37 24.64 7.91
C GLN A 399 13.61 24.03 7.21
N ASN A 400 14.07 22.85 7.63
CA ASN A 400 15.12 22.05 7.02
C ASN A 400 14.63 21.18 5.84
N GLY A 401 13.33 21.19 5.52
CA GLY A 401 12.71 20.37 4.47
C GLY A 401 12.60 21.03 3.09
N TYR A 402 13.19 22.21 2.87
CA TYR A 402 13.17 22.86 1.56
C TYR A 402 14.34 22.39 0.70
N TYR A 403 14.02 22.08 -0.55
CA TYR A 403 14.99 21.79 -1.60
C TYR A 403 14.90 22.85 -2.69
N TRP A 404 16.03 23.33 -3.19
CA TRP A 404 16.00 24.19 -4.37
C TRP A 404 15.47 23.43 -5.58
N THR A 405 14.71 24.15 -6.40
CA THR A 405 14.54 23.79 -7.81
C THR A 405 15.39 24.75 -8.66
N SER A 406 15.73 24.38 -9.89
CA SER A 406 16.43 25.25 -10.83
C SER A 406 15.54 26.36 -11.41
N THR A 407 14.22 26.17 -11.34
CA THR A 407 13.23 27.06 -11.93
C THR A 407 13.33 28.46 -11.33
N ALA A 408 13.55 29.44 -12.20
CA ALA A 408 13.65 30.83 -11.82
C ALA A 408 12.25 31.45 -11.65
N HIS A 409 11.68 31.28 -10.46
CA HIS A 409 10.47 31.96 -10.02
C HIS A 409 10.87 32.99 -8.96
N SER A 410 10.86 34.27 -9.31
CA SER A 410 11.16 35.36 -8.36
C SER A 410 12.48 35.17 -7.57
N GLY A 411 13.58 34.84 -8.25
CA GLY A 411 14.88 34.61 -7.59
C GLY A 411 15.11 33.19 -7.07
N GLY A 412 14.13 32.29 -7.20
CA GLY A 412 14.28 30.85 -7.00
C GLY A 412 12.99 30.17 -6.52
N SER A 413 12.67 29.00 -7.09
CA SER A 413 11.58 28.13 -6.62
C SER A 413 12.13 27.01 -5.71
N ARG A 414 11.28 26.49 -4.83
CA ARG A 414 11.63 25.47 -3.84
C ARG A 414 10.63 24.34 -3.89
N PHE A 415 11.08 23.13 -3.60
CA PHE A 415 10.26 21.96 -3.32
C PHE A 415 10.20 21.76 -1.81
N TRP A 416 8.99 21.78 -1.24
CA TRP A 416 8.77 21.55 0.19
C TRP A 416 7.79 20.41 0.44
N PRO A 417 8.29 19.16 0.50
CA PRO A 417 7.48 18.00 0.81
C PRO A 417 7.27 17.87 2.31
N ILE A 418 6.02 17.82 2.74
CA ILE A 418 5.64 17.29 4.05
C ILE A 418 4.64 16.15 3.87
N ALA A 419 4.51 15.29 4.89
CA ALA A 419 3.72 14.06 4.74
C ALA A 419 2.28 14.29 4.24
N ARG A 420 1.64 15.37 4.72
CA ARG A 420 0.25 15.69 4.38
C ARG A 420 0.10 16.49 3.08
N GLU A 421 1.10 17.29 2.75
CA GLU A 421 1.01 18.38 1.79
C GLU A 421 2.34 18.58 1.08
N LEU A 422 2.29 18.95 -0.18
CA LEU A 422 3.45 19.44 -0.93
C LEU A 422 3.25 20.93 -1.22
N TYR A 423 4.34 21.68 -1.30
CA TYR A 423 4.29 23.09 -1.66
C TYR A 423 5.51 23.53 -2.51
N PHE A 424 5.29 24.44 -3.48
CA PHE A 424 6.33 25.05 -4.30
C PHE A 424 6.47 26.57 -4.09
N PRO A 425 6.98 27.02 -2.92
CA PRO A 425 7.04 28.45 -2.65
C PRO A 425 8.17 29.14 -3.42
N SER A 426 7.85 30.23 -4.11
CA SER A 426 8.84 31.17 -4.67
C SER A 426 9.17 32.28 -3.66
N ASN A 427 10.42 32.75 -3.65
CA ASN A 427 10.78 34.01 -2.98
C ASN A 427 12.16 34.50 -3.43
N HIS A 428 12.34 35.82 -3.53
CA HIS A 428 13.66 36.43 -3.65
C HIS A 428 14.33 36.36 -2.28
N SER A 429 15.23 35.41 -2.08
CA SER A 429 15.69 35.13 -0.73
C SER A 429 17.20 35.01 -0.59
N PRO A 430 17.81 35.64 0.44
CA PRO A 430 19.18 35.36 0.84
C PRO A 430 19.33 34.00 1.55
N PHE A 431 18.23 33.25 1.75
CA PHE A 431 18.23 31.98 2.47
C PHE A 431 18.92 30.87 1.68
N GLU A 432 19.36 29.88 2.44
CA GLU A 432 20.03 28.70 1.91
C GLU A 432 19.13 27.49 2.11
N TYR A 433 19.03 26.65 1.09
CA TYR A 433 18.24 25.42 1.12
C TYR A 433 19.04 24.25 0.61
N LYS A 434 18.53 23.05 0.91
CA LYS A 434 19.17 21.80 0.51
C LYS A 434 19.04 21.61 -1.00
N VAL A 435 19.85 20.69 -1.52
CA VAL A 435 19.78 20.28 -2.93
C VAL A 435 19.65 18.76 -2.97
N ARG A 436 18.71 18.29 -3.79
CA ARG A 436 18.64 16.89 -4.22
C ARG A 436 18.94 16.85 -5.71
N ALA A 437 20.07 16.28 -6.09
CA ALA A 437 20.44 16.24 -7.50
C ALA A 437 19.62 15.18 -8.25
N PHE A 438 19.30 15.46 -9.51
CA PHE A 438 18.66 14.53 -10.44
C PHE A 438 19.64 14.16 -11.56
N VAL A 439 19.33 13.09 -12.29
CA VAL A 439 20.14 12.59 -13.41
C VAL A 439 19.26 12.04 -14.53
N LEU A 440 19.70 12.27 -15.77
CA LEU A 440 19.21 11.59 -16.97
C LEU A 440 20.09 10.36 -17.24
N TYR A 441 19.56 9.15 -17.03
CA TYR A 441 20.36 7.91 -17.01
C TYR A 441 20.36 7.13 -18.33
#